data_AF-X1DD85-F1
#
_entry.id   AF-X1DD85-F1
#
_cell.length_a   1.000
_cell.length_b   1.000
_cell.length_c   1.000
_cell.angle_alpha   90.00
_cell.angle_beta   90.00
_cell.angle_gamma   90.00
#
_symmetry.space_group_name_H-M   'P 1'
#
loop_
_entity.id
_entity.type
_entity.pdbx_description
1 polymer ?
#
loop_
_entity_poly.entity_id
_entity_poly.type
_entity_poly.pdbx_seq_one_letter_code
_entity_poly.pdbx_strand_id
1 'polypeptide(L)' 'PCNPSGGLIGCGHAVGATGIMSTGEAALQLREDAGKHQVKTIKNGRAISHSIGGPGAAYAAIIVMENEEGMKK' A
#
# COMPACT_ATOMS: atom_id res chain seq x y z
N PRO A 1 1.83 -6.38 -7.61
CA PRO A 1 1.32 -7.20 -6.48
C PRO A 1 0.26 -6.42 -5.71
N CYS A 2 -0.68 -7.10 -5.05
CA CYS A 2 -1.75 -6.47 -4.27
C CYS A 2 -1.73 -7.02 -2.83
N ASN A 3 -1.76 -6.13 -1.84
CA ASN A 3 -1.78 -6.46 -0.41
C ASN A 3 -0.76 -7.55 0.03
N PRO A 4 0.56 -7.37 -0.17
CA PRO A 4 1.57 -8.36 0.25
C PRO A 4 1.55 -8.69 1.74
N SER A 5 1.14 -7.73 2.58
CA SER A 5 0.93 -7.93 4.02
C SER A 5 -0.26 -8.84 4.37
N GLY A 6 -1.15 -9.14 3.40
CA GLY A 6 -2.41 -9.86 3.62
C GLY A 6 -3.65 -8.96 3.58
N GLY A 7 -3.48 -7.63 3.62
CA GLY A 7 -4.58 -6.67 3.53
C GLY A 7 -5.63 -6.87 4.62
N LEU A 8 -6.89 -6.53 4.34
CA LEU A 8 -7.97 -6.65 5.33
C LEU A 8 -8.25 -8.10 5.75
N ILE A 9 -8.05 -9.05 4.84
CA ILE A 9 -8.31 -10.47 5.10
C ILE A 9 -7.24 -11.05 6.03
N GLY A 10 -5.96 -10.71 5.81
CA GLY A 10 -4.85 -11.24 6.60
C GLY A 10 -4.55 -10.47 7.89
N CYS A 11 -4.60 -9.13 7.83
CA CYS A 11 -4.27 -8.27 8.97
C CYS A 11 -5.49 -7.83 9.80
N GLY A 12 -6.70 -8.09 9.30
CA GLY A 12 -7.94 -7.59 9.88
C GLY A 12 -8.27 -6.17 9.42
N HIS A 13 -9.45 -5.69 9.85
CA HIS A 13 -9.99 -4.40 9.47
C HIS A 13 -10.36 -3.57 10.69
N ALA A 14 -9.46 -2.68 11.09
CA ALA A 14 -9.77 -1.58 12.00
C ALA A 14 -10.16 -0.36 11.17
N VAL A 15 -11.43 0.05 11.29
CA VAL A 15 -11.99 1.20 10.55
C VAL A 15 -11.13 2.45 10.82
N GLY A 16 -10.83 3.21 9.76
CA GLY A 16 -9.94 4.38 9.82
C GLY A 16 -8.44 4.03 9.79
N ALA A 17 -8.00 3.05 10.59
CA ALA A 17 -6.58 2.66 10.63
C ALA A 17 -6.12 1.87 9.39
N THR A 18 -7.04 1.16 8.72
CA THR A 18 -6.71 0.31 7.56
C THR A 18 -6.08 1.08 6.40
N GLY A 19 -6.54 2.31 6.13
CA GLY A 19 -5.95 3.15 5.06
C GLY A 19 -4.53 3.64 5.41
N ILE A 20 -4.24 3.82 6.70
CA ILE A 20 -2.89 4.13 7.18
C ILE A 20 -2.01 2.90 7.05
N MET A 21 -2.52 1.72 7.42
CA MET A 21 -1.81 0.45 7.28
C MET A 21 -1.42 0.16 5.83
N SER A 22 -2.34 0.30 4.86
CA SER A 22 -2.03 0.06 3.44
C SER A 22 -0.99 1.04 2.89
N THR A 23 -1.05 2.30 3.35
CA THR A 23 -0.08 3.33 2.98
C THR A 23 1.28 3.07 3.60
N GLY A 24 1.33 2.68 4.87
CA GLY A 24 2.56 2.29 5.57
C GLY A 24 3.22 1.06 4.95
N GLU A 25 2.43 0.05 4.59
CA GLU A 25 2.91 -1.14 3.87
C GLU A 25 3.55 -0.77 2.53
N ALA A 26 2.89 0.06 1.72
CA ALA A 26 3.47 0.52 0.45
C ALA A 26 4.77 1.31 0.66
N ALA A 27 4.88 2.11 1.72
CA ALA A 27 6.11 2.80 2.08
C ALA A 27 7.22 1.84 2.55
N LEU A 28 6.90 0.76 3.27
CA LEU A 28 7.87 -0.28 3.64
C LEU A 28 8.39 -1.00 2.40
N GLN A 29 7.49 -1.37 1.49
CA GLN A 29 7.85 -2.04 0.23
C GLN A 29 8.80 -1.18 -0.60
N LEU A 30 8.49 0.10 -0.80
CA LEU A 30 9.32 1.05 -1.55
C LEU A 30 10.71 1.30 -0.94
N ARG A 31 10.84 1.12 0.38
CA ARG A 31 12.09 1.25 1.14
C ARG A 31 12.84 -0.07 1.31
N GLU A 32 12.32 -1.15 0.75
CA GLU A 32 12.88 -2.50 0.89
C GLU A 32 12.94 -3.01 2.34
N ASP A 33 12.01 -2.55 3.18
CA ASP A 33 11.94 -2.83 4.62
C ASP A 33 10.68 -3.62 5.02
N ALA A 34 10.04 -4.32 4.07
CA ALA A 34 8.85 -5.13 4.35
C ALA A 34 9.16 -6.56 4.85
N GLY A 35 10.41 -6.84 5.20
CA GLY A 35 10.82 -8.12 5.80
C GLY A 35 10.41 -9.34 4.97
N LYS A 36 9.69 -10.28 5.59
CA LYS A 36 9.35 -11.59 4.98
C LYS A 36 8.42 -11.48 3.78
N HIS A 37 7.63 -10.42 3.68
CA HIS A 37 6.68 -10.19 2.60
C HIS A 37 7.15 -9.12 1.60
N GLN A 38 8.45 -8.84 1.57
CA GLN A 38 9.07 -7.95 0.59
C GLN A 38 8.81 -8.44 -0.84
N VAL A 39 8.27 -7.53 -1.66
CA VAL A 39 8.08 -7.73 -3.08
C VAL A 39 9.43 -7.65 -3.78
N LYS A 40 9.81 -8.71 -4.50
CA LYS A 40 11.12 -8.82 -5.20
C LYS A 40 11.35 -7.78 -6.28
N THR A 41 10.29 -7.26 -6.90
CA THR A 41 10.41 -6.31 -8.01
C THR A 41 9.27 -5.31 -7.95
N ILE A 42 9.60 -4.06 -7.66
CA ILE A 42 8.67 -2.94 -7.70
C ILE A 42 8.87 -2.21 -9.01
N LYS A 43 7.88 -2.28 -9.89
CA LYS A 43 7.99 -1.69 -11.23
C LYS A 43 8.07 -0.16 -11.13
N ASN A 44 9.13 0.41 -11.68
CA ASN A 44 9.36 1.86 -11.74
C ASN A 44 9.42 2.54 -10.37
N GLY A 45 9.76 1.83 -9.28
CA GLY A 45 9.84 2.43 -7.96
C GLY A 45 8.56 3.12 -7.48
N ARG A 46 7.38 2.66 -7.95
CA ARG A 46 6.07 3.27 -7.65
C ARG A 46 5.14 2.31 -6.94
N ALA A 47 4.37 2.83 -6.00
CA ALA A 47 3.34 2.10 -5.26
C ALA A 47 2.04 2.91 -5.16
N ILE A 48 0.93 2.21 -4.99
CA ILE A 48 -0.39 2.82 -4.84
C ILE A 48 -1.05 2.23 -3.59
N SER A 49 -1.57 3.10 -2.73
CA SER A 49 -2.47 2.76 -1.64
C SER A 49 -3.87 3.24 -2.00
N HIS A 50 -4.87 2.38 -1.89
CA HIS A 50 -6.26 2.69 -2.18
C HIS A 50 -7.13 2.30 -0.98
N SER A 51 -7.70 3.31 -0.33
CA SER A 51 -8.61 3.15 0.79
C SER A 51 -10.02 3.51 0.35
N ILE A 52 -10.96 2.62 0.60
CA ILE A 52 -12.39 2.83 0.33
C ILE A 52 -13.17 2.86 1.65
N GLY A 53 -14.25 3.63 1.70
CA GLY A 53 -15.09 3.77 2.88
C GLY A 53 -16.53 4.17 2.55
N GLY A 54 -17.40 4.00 3.54
CA GLY A 54 -18.83 4.27 3.43
C GLY A 54 -19.63 3.12 2.79
N PRO A 55 -20.96 3.14 2.93
CA PRO A 55 -21.84 2.17 2.29
C PRO A 55 -21.61 2.15 0.77
N GLY A 56 -21.43 0.97 0.19
CA GLY A 56 -21.23 0.82 -1.26
C GLY A 56 -19.94 1.43 -1.80
N ALA A 57 -18.91 1.66 -0.97
CA ALA A 57 -17.66 2.32 -1.37
C ALA A 57 -17.85 3.76 -1.90
N ALA A 58 -18.77 4.50 -1.30
CA ALA A 58 -19.10 5.88 -1.67
C ALA A 58 -17.92 6.86 -1.60
N TYR A 59 -16.89 6.55 -0.80
CA TYR A 59 -15.70 7.38 -0.64
C TYR A 59 -14.44 6.58 -0.93
N ALA A 60 -13.51 7.20 -1.65
CA ALA A 60 -12.20 6.63 -1.94
C ALA A 60 -11.11 7.69 -1.76
N ALA A 61 -9.98 7.25 -1.21
CA ALA A 61 -8.73 7.99 -1.18
C ALA A 61 -7.63 7.14 -1.81
N ILE A 62 -6.90 7.73 -2.76
CA ILE A 62 -5.84 7.07 -3.51
C ILE A 62 -4.56 7.86 -3.30
N ILE A 63 -3.50 7.18 -2.87
CA ILE A 63 -2.18 7.77 -2.67
C ILE A 63 -1.20 7.05 -3.59
N VAL A 64 -0.54 7.82 -4.46
CA VAL A 64 0.57 7.35 -5.29
C VAL A 64 1.86 7.76 -4.62
N MET A 65 2.75 6.79 -4.42
CA MET A 65 4.07 7.00 -3.81
C MET A 65 5.15 6.53 -4.76
N GLU A 66 6.29 7.19 -4.70
CA GLU A 66 7.48 6.81 -5.46
C GLU A 66 8.74 6.91 -4.59
N ASN A 67 9.74 6.08 -4.91
CA ASN A 67 11.08 6.20 -4.35
C ASN A 67 12.02 6.88 -5.36
N GLU A 68 13.31 6.96 -5.04
CA GLU A 68 14.32 7.60 -5.89
C GLU A 68 14.41 7.02 -7.31
N GLU A 69 14.06 5.74 -7.52
CA GLU A 69 14.00 5.15 -8.86
C GLU A 69 12.83 5.72 -9.66
N GLY A 70 11.67 5.91 -9.01
CA GLY A 70 10.47 6.46 -9.64
C GLY A 70 10.60 7.93 -10.04
N MET A 71 11.43 8.70 -9.33
CA MET A 71 11.71 10.11 -9.64
C MET A 71 12.65 10.32 -10.85
N LYS A 72 13.38 9.27 -11.26
CA LYS A 72 14.36 9.36 -12.38
C LYS A 72 13.71 9.20 -13.77
N LYS A 73 12.38 9.01 -13.85
CA LYS A 73 11.61 8.83 -15.08
C LYS A 73 10.51 9.86 -15.22
#